data_AF-A0A2S6U0K8-F1
#
_entry.id   AF-A0A2S6U0K8-F1
#
_cell.length_a   1.000
_cell.length_b   1.000
_cell.length_c   1.000
_cell.angle_alpha   90.00
_cell.angle_beta   90.00
_cell.angle_gamma   90.00
#
_symmetry.space_group_name_H-M   'P 1'
#
loop_
_entity.id
_entity.type
_entity.pdbx_description
1 polymer ?
#
loop_
_entity_poly.entity_id
_entity_poly.type
_entity_poly.pdbx_seq_one_letter_code
_entity_poly.pdbx_strand_id
1 'polypeptide(L)'
;MTLDIDTFSNVSGGFSFFKALGHPLAAPRIRAVLDRLAGPVAIYDPHGHAAAFAALYDIAQLDCAGIYVQDLGAVGKSVLGHEAQPVTALPGGIGTVLVLAFDAQRMIDTVRHLVPEGAQIVSLDAGRLDDDMLTNPKRYLDPINFATNFAFFRDAGGCHTRLVTINYWGGYGASNTTLWLCLLDTDGAAIAQWSQPAPAANGSIEIDSREVRARFKLGEFTGQLFIHVVNGAGHDVVKYALDTYGDDETVLSCTHDANAWPSDLYAGLPAPDDGERVVLWVQNSHPCPIPAGAVGLNPMGRDGEVAWLKHEIPPFGTYALDIAALLPALRWPAQIEIRAGKHFVRPRYEVTTKSGRTRISHPNVERRDLAPDAGIPGLSRHLGKGYLLPAPILPIGRYATSVLPTPMSTAQQSLPVAAIVYDRDGGEVARHAFGNLGRGHASLLDIDTLLAAPHTLPGGYGHVELVYDFADGGDADGWLHGLFRYRERATGHGADTSFGAHIFNAALTYRNEPQSYSGPAPGLSTRLF
;
A
#
# COMPACT_ATOMS: atom_id res chain seq x y z
N MET A 1 -11.79 6.49 12.07
CA MET A 1 -12.88 6.35 11.09
C MET A 1 -12.28 5.87 9.79
N THR A 2 -12.85 4.81 9.22
CA THR A 2 -12.43 4.22 7.94
C THR A 2 -13.08 4.96 6.78
N LEU A 3 -12.33 5.21 5.71
CA LEU A 3 -12.90 5.75 4.46
C LEU A 3 -13.73 4.68 3.74
N ASP A 4 -14.93 5.05 3.32
CA ASP A 4 -15.82 4.18 2.55
C ASP A 4 -15.46 4.24 1.05
N ILE A 5 -14.25 3.77 0.73
CA ILE A 5 -13.73 3.71 -0.63
C ILE A 5 -13.35 2.28 -1.00
N ASP A 6 -13.63 1.89 -2.24
CA ASP A 6 -13.10 0.66 -2.82
C ASP A 6 -11.71 0.93 -3.39
N THR A 7 -10.71 0.17 -2.94
CA THR A 7 -9.31 0.36 -3.37
C THR A 7 -8.80 -0.80 -4.22
N PHE A 8 -9.12 -2.05 -3.85
CA PHE A 8 -8.66 -3.25 -4.57
C PHE A 8 -9.61 -4.44 -4.38
N SER A 9 -9.69 -5.33 -5.38
CA SER A 9 -10.31 -6.65 -5.31
C SER A 9 -9.45 -7.69 -6.02
N ASN A 10 -9.35 -8.91 -5.47
CA ASN A 10 -8.63 -10.01 -6.15
C ASN A 10 -9.29 -10.44 -7.47
N VAL A 11 -10.55 -10.08 -7.70
CA VAL A 11 -11.32 -10.47 -8.90
C VAL A 11 -11.10 -9.47 -10.04
N SER A 12 -11.17 -8.17 -9.73
CA SER A 12 -11.18 -7.08 -10.73
C SER A 12 -9.92 -6.20 -10.70
N GLY A 13 -9.01 -6.42 -9.75
CA GLY A 13 -7.80 -5.61 -9.55
C GLY A 13 -8.05 -4.31 -8.78
N GLY A 14 -7.17 -3.33 -9.00
CA GLY A 14 -7.26 -2.00 -8.40
C GLY A 14 -8.44 -1.19 -8.95
N PHE A 15 -9.16 -0.48 -8.06
CA PHE A 15 -10.22 0.44 -8.48
C PHE A 15 -9.64 1.81 -8.82
N SER A 16 -9.92 2.31 -10.02
CA SER A 16 -9.37 3.59 -10.49
C SER A 16 -10.08 4.82 -9.93
N PHE A 17 -11.32 4.68 -9.46
CA PHE A 17 -12.14 5.84 -9.08
C PHE A 17 -11.49 6.68 -7.97
N PHE A 18 -11.01 6.04 -6.89
CA PHE A 18 -10.32 6.77 -5.82
C PHE A 18 -8.99 7.37 -6.29
N LYS A 19 -8.25 6.71 -7.20
CA LYS A 19 -7.00 7.25 -7.76
C LYS A 19 -7.28 8.48 -8.64
N ALA A 20 -8.38 8.46 -9.40
CA ALA A 20 -8.80 9.58 -10.24
C ALA A 20 -9.17 10.81 -9.40
N LEU A 21 -9.98 10.60 -8.36
CA LEU A 21 -10.33 11.63 -7.40
C LEU A 21 -9.10 12.12 -6.61
N GLY A 22 -8.26 11.20 -6.16
CA GLY A 22 -7.09 11.49 -5.35
C GLY A 22 -5.87 12.02 -6.11
N HIS A 23 -5.92 12.13 -7.44
CA HIS A 23 -4.78 12.60 -8.22
C HIS A 23 -4.49 14.08 -7.90
N PRO A 24 -3.24 14.50 -7.60
CA PRO A 24 -2.92 15.88 -7.23
C PRO A 24 -3.33 16.95 -8.25
N LEU A 25 -3.33 16.62 -9.55
CA LEU A 25 -3.86 17.50 -10.61
C LEU A 25 -5.40 17.54 -10.72
N ALA A 26 -6.08 16.45 -10.36
CA ALA A 26 -7.54 16.36 -10.45
C ALA A 26 -8.21 17.00 -9.22
N ALA A 27 -7.63 16.81 -8.04
CA ALA A 27 -8.25 17.22 -6.79
C ALA A 27 -8.62 18.72 -6.72
N PRO A 28 -7.78 19.68 -7.14
CA PRO A 28 -8.17 21.08 -7.20
C PRO A 28 -9.31 21.35 -8.19
N ARG A 29 -9.35 20.63 -9.31
CA ARG A 29 -10.40 20.77 -10.32
C ARG A 29 -11.74 20.23 -9.80
N ILE A 30 -11.73 19.10 -9.09
CA ILE A 30 -12.93 18.54 -8.44
C ILE A 30 -13.46 19.49 -7.36
N ARG A 31 -12.59 20.08 -6.52
CA ARG A 31 -13.02 21.12 -5.56
C ARG A 31 -13.68 22.31 -6.27
N ALA A 32 -13.08 22.78 -7.37
CA ALA A 32 -13.66 23.85 -8.17
C ALA A 32 -15.00 23.48 -8.84
N VAL A 33 -15.29 22.19 -9.05
CA VAL A 33 -16.62 21.72 -9.47
C VAL A 33 -17.61 21.86 -8.32
N LEU A 34 -17.23 21.43 -7.11
CA LEU A 34 -18.05 21.53 -5.91
C LEU A 34 -18.37 22.98 -5.55
N ASP A 35 -17.38 23.88 -5.60
CA ASP A 35 -17.53 25.31 -5.28
C ASP A 35 -18.54 26.04 -6.19
N ARG A 36 -18.86 25.47 -7.35
CA ARG A 36 -19.83 26.03 -8.31
C ARG A 36 -21.26 25.53 -8.09
N LEU A 37 -21.43 24.50 -7.27
CA LEU A 37 -22.75 23.97 -6.95
C LEU A 37 -23.43 24.91 -5.96
N ALA A 38 -24.65 25.35 -6.26
CA ALA A 38 -25.40 26.28 -5.43
C ALA A 38 -26.87 25.88 -5.34
N GLY A 39 -27.49 26.14 -4.18
CA GLY A 39 -28.87 25.74 -3.90
C GLY A 39 -29.05 24.22 -3.83
N PRO A 40 -30.29 23.73 -3.89
CA PRO A 40 -30.58 22.30 -3.84
C PRO A 40 -29.97 21.55 -5.04
N VAL A 41 -29.19 20.50 -4.78
CA VAL A 41 -28.51 19.66 -5.77
C VAL A 41 -29.09 18.25 -5.74
N ALA A 42 -29.63 17.78 -6.86
CA ALA A 42 -29.93 16.36 -7.06
C ALA A 42 -28.64 15.63 -7.45
N ILE A 43 -28.24 14.62 -6.68
CA ILE A 43 -27.06 13.80 -7.01
C ILE A 43 -27.55 12.58 -7.78
N TYR A 44 -27.16 12.49 -9.04
CA TYR A 44 -27.38 11.33 -9.87
C TYR A 44 -26.14 10.43 -9.83
N ASP A 45 -26.26 9.26 -9.20
CA ASP A 45 -25.19 8.30 -8.97
C ASP A 45 -25.43 7.00 -9.77
N PRO A 46 -25.05 6.97 -11.07
CA PRO A 46 -25.29 5.83 -11.94
C PRO A 46 -24.44 4.60 -11.59
N HIS A 47 -23.39 4.76 -10.79
CA HIS A 47 -22.39 3.72 -10.53
C HIS A 47 -22.19 3.39 -9.05
N GLY A 48 -22.92 4.04 -8.14
CA GLY A 48 -22.80 3.79 -6.70
C GLY A 48 -21.55 4.42 -6.08
N HIS A 49 -21.07 5.52 -6.63
CA HIS A 49 -19.85 6.21 -6.21
C HIS A 49 -20.06 7.29 -5.14
N ALA A 50 -21.30 7.59 -4.75
CA ALA A 50 -21.62 8.70 -3.84
C ALA A 50 -20.91 8.62 -2.50
N ALA A 51 -20.88 7.44 -1.87
CA ALA A 51 -20.19 7.24 -0.60
C ALA A 51 -18.67 7.44 -0.73
N ALA A 52 -18.06 6.86 -1.77
CA ALA A 52 -16.63 6.99 -2.03
C ALA A 52 -16.22 8.43 -2.35
N PHE A 53 -17.06 9.17 -3.07
CA PHE A 53 -16.82 10.58 -3.34
C PHE A 53 -16.89 11.41 -2.06
N ALA A 54 -17.91 11.20 -1.22
CA ALA A 54 -18.08 11.88 0.07
C ALA A 54 -16.98 11.55 1.08
N ALA A 55 -16.35 10.38 0.95
CA ALA A 55 -15.21 10.00 1.79
C ALA A 55 -13.95 10.84 1.50
N LEU A 56 -13.80 11.37 0.28
CA LEU A 56 -12.62 12.13 -0.16
C LEU A 56 -12.87 13.64 -0.29
N TYR A 57 -14.13 14.06 -0.40
CA TYR A 57 -14.51 15.46 -0.50
C TYR A 57 -15.62 15.78 0.48
N ASP A 58 -15.44 16.90 1.20
CA ASP A 58 -16.49 17.42 2.06
C ASP A 58 -17.65 17.93 1.19
N ILE A 59 -18.74 17.17 1.22
CA ILE A 59 -20.00 17.50 0.56
C ILE A 59 -21.09 17.86 1.56
N ALA A 60 -20.77 17.98 2.86
CA ALA A 60 -21.76 18.27 3.89
C ALA A 60 -22.41 19.66 3.71
N GLN A 61 -21.72 20.56 3.00
CA GLN A 61 -22.24 21.88 2.65
C GLN A 61 -23.16 21.88 1.42
N LEU A 62 -23.20 20.78 0.65
CA LEU A 62 -24.15 20.66 -0.45
C LEU A 62 -25.56 20.47 0.13
N ASP A 63 -26.50 21.30 -0.31
CA ASP A 63 -27.92 21.10 -0.05
C ASP A 63 -28.42 19.93 -0.90
N CYS A 64 -28.20 18.70 -0.42
CA CYS A 64 -28.54 17.49 -1.17
C CYS A 64 -30.07 17.31 -1.20
N ALA A 65 -30.66 17.54 -2.37
CA ALA A 65 -32.10 17.37 -2.59
C ALA A 65 -32.51 15.89 -2.71
N GLY A 66 -31.54 14.98 -2.87
CA GLY A 66 -31.75 13.54 -2.97
C GLY A 66 -30.67 12.83 -3.78
N ILE A 67 -30.63 11.49 -3.61
CA ILE A 67 -29.77 10.58 -4.36
C ILE A 67 -30.61 9.81 -5.36
N TYR A 68 -30.22 9.85 -6.63
CA TYR A 68 -30.95 9.24 -7.74
C TYR A 68 -30.07 8.19 -8.42
N VAL A 69 -30.59 7.00 -8.69
CA VAL A 69 -29.82 5.85 -9.20
C VAL A 69 -30.46 5.24 -10.44
N GLN A 70 -29.65 4.55 -11.25
CA GLN A 70 -30.13 3.73 -12.38
C GLN A 70 -30.44 2.28 -11.97
N ASP A 71 -29.64 1.71 -11.06
CA ASP A 71 -29.81 0.33 -10.62
C ASP A 71 -31.04 0.21 -9.71
N LEU A 72 -32.05 -0.54 -10.15
CA LEU A 72 -33.23 -0.83 -9.35
C LEU A 72 -32.88 -1.57 -8.05
N GLY A 73 -31.80 -2.36 -8.04
CA GLY A 73 -31.29 -3.01 -6.84
C GLY A 73 -30.67 -2.04 -5.83
N ALA A 74 -30.42 -0.79 -6.20
CA ALA A 74 -29.94 0.27 -5.32
C ALA A 74 -31.07 1.16 -4.76
N VAL A 75 -32.26 1.16 -5.36
CA VAL A 75 -33.42 1.92 -4.87
C VAL A 75 -33.79 1.47 -3.45
N GLY A 76 -34.10 2.43 -2.58
CA GLY A 76 -34.42 2.19 -1.17
C GLY A 76 -33.20 2.04 -0.24
N LYS A 77 -31.98 1.93 -0.78
CA LYS A 77 -30.76 1.91 0.04
C LYS A 77 -30.48 3.31 0.60
N SER A 78 -30.02 3.37 1.84
CA SER A 78 -29.54 4.62 2.44
C SER A 78 -28.17 4.97 1.89
N VAL A 79 -28.06 6.13 1.24
CA VAL A 79 -26.82 6.69 0.68
C VAL A 79 -26.74 8.14 1.14
N LEU A 80 -25.65 8.48 1.84
CA LEU A 80 -25.44 9.84 2.39
C LEU A 80 -26.60 10.35 3.25
N GLY A 81 -27.31 9.45 3.96
CA GLY A 81 -28.47 9.81 4.79
C GLY A 81 -29.79 9.97 4.03
N HIS A 82 -29.79 9.82 2.70
CA HIS A 82 -30.99 9.83 1.87
C HIS A 82 -31.36 8.40 1.43
N GLU A 83 -32.65 8.14 1.27
CA GLU A 83 -33.11 6.94 0.57
C GLU A 83 -32.91 7.13 -0.94
N ALA A 84 -32.15 6.24 -1.57
CA ALA A 84 -31.87 6.31 -3.00
C ALA A 84 -33.17 6.09 -3.82
N GLN A 85 -33.44 7.00 -4.74
CA GLN A 85 -34.64 7.00 -5.58
C GLN A 85 -34.28 6.63 -7.02
N PRO A 86 -35.21 6.06 -7.82
CA PRO A 86 -34.95 5.85 -9.23
C PRO A 86 -34.75 7.20 -9.94
N VAL A 87 -33.87 7.26 -10.94
CA VAL A 87 -33.62 8.49 -11.72
C VAL A 87 -34.88 9.07 -12.39
N THR A 88 -35.91 8.26 -12.62
CA THR A 88 -37.22 8.70 -13.12
C THR A 88 -38.02 9.52 -12.10
N ALA A 89 -37.62 9.54 -10.83
CA ALA A 89 -38.21 10.35 -9.77
C ALA A 89 -37.52 11.72 -9.61
N LEU A 90 -36.61 12.10 -10.51
CA LEU A 90 -35.96 13.42 -10.48
C LEU A 90 -37.02 14.55 -10.39
N PRO A 91 -36.91 15.46 -9.40
CA PRO A 91 -37.95 16.44 -9.14
C PRO A 91 -37.94 17.56 -10.18
N GLY A 92 -39.13 17.92 -10.67
CA GLY A 92 -39.35 18.92 -11.72
C GLY A 92 -38.87 20.35 -11.42
N GLY A 93 -38.46 20.65 -10.18
CA GLY A 93 -38.05 21.99 -9.74
C GLY A 93 -36.58 22.11 -9.34
N ILE A 94 -35.74 21.10 -9.59
CA ILE A 94 -34.33 21.16 -9.19
C ILE A 94 -33.54 22.10 -10.09
N GLY A 95 -32.73 22.97 -9.49
CA GLY A 95 -31.88 23.92 -10.22
C GLY A 95 -30.57 23.31 -10.72
N THR A 96 -30.08 22.25 -10.07
CA THR A 96 -28.81 21.59 -10.42
C THR A 96 -28.88 20.08 -10.24
N VAL A 97 -28.37 19.35 -11.23
CA VAL A 97 -28.16 17.90 -11.19
C VAL A 97 -26.66 17.62 -11.29
N LEU A 98 -26.08 17.06 -10.23
CA LEU A 98 -24.71 16.56 -10.23
C LEU A 98 -24.70 15.09 -10.67
N VAL A 99 -24.14 14.82 -11.85
CA VAL A 99 -23.89 13.47 -12.35
C VAL A 99 -22.55 12.99 -11.83
N LEU A 100 -22.58 12.07 -10.87
CA LEU A 100 -21.40 11.57 -10.18
C LEU A 100 -20.66 10.49 -10.97
N ALA A 101 -20.27 10.84 -12.19
CA ALA A 101 -19.52 9.98 -13.09
C ALA A 101 -18.52 10.79 -13.93
N PHE A 102 -17.43 10.12 -14.31
CA PHE A 102 -16.57 10.52 -15.42
C PHE A 102 -17.06 9.86 -16.71
N ASP A 103 -16.67 10.39 -17.86
CA ASP A 103 -17.18 10.00 -19.18
C ASP A 103 -18.72 10.08 -19.22
N ALA A 104 -19.29 11.11 -18.59
CA ALA A 104 -20.71 11.13 -18.21
C ALA A 104 -21.65 11.47 -19.37
N GLN A 105 -21.15 12.00 -20.48
CA GLN A 105 -21.97 12.51 -21.59
C GLN A 105 -23.05 11.52 -22.05
N ARG A 106 -22.69 10.24 -22.25
CA ARG A 106 -23.66 9.20 -22.65
C ARG A 106 -24.74 8.96 -21.60
N MET A 107 -24.38 9.01 -20.32
CA MET A 107 -25.32 8.83 -19.21
C MET A 107 -26.26 10.04 -19.12
N ILE A 108 -25.71 11.24 -19.25
CA ILE A 108 -26.46 12.50 -19.30
C ILE A 108 -27.50 12.46 -20.42
N ASP A 109 -27.10 12.11 -21.64
CA ASP A 109 -28.02 12.11 -22.79
C ASP A 109 -29.17 11.11 -22.63
N THR A 110 -28.92 9.99 -21.94
CA THR A 110 -29.95 8.99 -21.64
C THR A 110 -31.03 9.54 -20.69
N VAL A 111 -30.64 10.37 -19.71
CA VAL A 111 -31.56 10.89 -18.68
C VAL A 111 -31.96 12.35 -18.91
N ARG A 112 -31.45 13.00 -19.96
CA ARG A 112 -31.68 14.42 -20.24
C ARG A 112 -33.15 14.81 -20.30
N HIS A 113 -33.98 13.92 -20.83
CA HIS A 113 -35.44 14.13 -20.92
C HIS A 113 -36.15 14.10 -19.56
N LEU A 114 -35.49 13.64 -18.50
CA LEU A 114 -35.98 13.62 -17.12
C LEU A 114 -35.49 14.82 -16.31
N VAL A 115 -34.44 15.50 -16.78
CA VAL A 115 -33.87 16.67 -16.10
C VAL A 115 -34.77 17.89 -16.39
N PRO A 116 -35.15 18.68 -15.37
CA PRO A 116 -36.01 19.83 -15.58
C PRO A 116 -35.44 20.86 -16.55
N GLU A 117 -36.33 21.52 -17.29
CA GLU A 117 -35.93 22.60 -18.18
C GLU A 117 -35.26 23.73 -17.39
N GLY A 118 -34.10 24.18 -17.85
CA GLY A 118 -33.30 25.23 -17.18
C GLY A 118 -32.42 24.74 -16.03
N ALA A 119 -32.51 23.46 -15.62
CA ALA A 119 -31.59 22.91 -14.63
C ALA A 119 -30.17 22.77 -15.19
N GLN A 120 -29.17 23.13 -14.38
CA GLN A 120 -27.77 22.94 -14.72
C GLN A 120 -27.37 21.48 -14.52
N ILE A 121 -26.74 20.87 -15.52
CA ILE A 121 -26.13 19.54 -15.40
C ILE A 121 -24.63 19.70 -15.22
N VAL A 122 -24.09 19.15 -14.13
CA VAL A 122 -22.65 19.16 -13.82
C VAL A 122 -22.19 17.72 -13.70
N SER A 123 -21.00 17.38 -14.20
CA SER A 123 -20.40 16.05 -14.02
C SER A 123 -18.97 16.14 -13.49
N LEU A 124 -18.40 14.98 -13.14
CA LEU A 124 -16.99 14.89 -12.76
C LEU A 124 -16.05 15.08 -13.96
N ASP A 125 -16.56 15.17 -15.20
CA ASP A 125 -15.72 15.38 -16.40
C ASP A 125 -14.89 16.67 -16.31
N ALA A 126 -15.41 17.71 -15.67
CA ALA A 126 -14.68 18.96 -15.45
C ALA A 126 -13.48 18.80 -14.48
N GLY A 127 -13.43 17.70 -13.72
CA GLY A 127 -12.32 17.34 -12.84
C GLY A 127 -11.31 16.37 -13.44
N ARG A 128 -11.49 15.96 -14.71
CA ARG A 128 -10.59 15.03 -15.38
C ARG A 128 -9.17 15.57 -15.49
N LEU A 129 -8.23 14.64 -15.61
CA LEU A 129 -6.90 14.92 -16.14
C LEU A 129 -7.01 15.22 -17.64
N ASP A 130 -6.07 16.01 -18.14
CA ASP A 130 -5.95 16.31 -19.56
C ASP A 130 -5.56 15.03 -20.34
N ASP A 131 -5.95 14.93 -21.62
CA ASP A 131 -5.78 13.70 -22.40
C ASP A 131 -4.30 13.28 -22.58
N ASP A 132 -3.37 14.23 -22.52
CA ASP A 132 -1.92 13.98 -22.58
C ASP A 132 -1.37 13.32 -21.29
N MET A 133 -2.16 13.30 -20.22
CA MET A 133 -1.88 12.59 -18.97
C MET A 133 -2.51 11.19 -18.95
N LEU A 134 -3.17 10.75 -20.02
CA LEU A 134 -3.87 9.47 -20.08
C LEU A 134 -3.21 8.51 -21.07
N THR A 135 -3.03 7.27 -20.66
CA THR A 135 -2.56 6.18 -21.54
C THR A 135 -3.67 5.68 -22.47
N ASN A 136 -4.90 5.60 -21.97
CA ASN A 136 -6.12 5.25 -22.69
C ASN A 136 -7.15 6.38 -22.55
N PRO A 137 -7.13 7.41 -23.41
CA PRO A 137 -8.04 8.55 -23.32
C PRO A 137 -9.51 8.19 -23.62
N LYS A 138 -9.78 7.01 -24.20
CA LYS A 138 -11.15 6.57 -24.56
C LYS A 138 -11.98 6.12 -23.36
N ARG A 139 -11.33 5.80 -22.24
CA ARG A 139 -11.97 5.33 -21.01
C ARG A 139 -11.22 5.92 -19.85
N TYR A 140 -11.72 7.00 -19.27
CA TYR A 140 -11.00 7.75 -18.25
C TYR A 140 -10.62 6.87 -17.05
N LEU A 141 -11.56 6.07 -16.54
CA LEU A 141 -11.35 5.16 -15.40
C LEU A 141 -10.65 3.83 -15.75
N ASP A 142 -9.97 3.73 -16.91
CA ASP A 142 -9.11 2.58 -17.18
C ASP A 142 -7.95 2.52 -16.16
N PRO A 143 -7.67 1.38 -15.50
CA PRO A 143 -6.55 1.25 -14.55
C PRO A 143 -5.23 1.78 -15.07
N ILE A 144 -4.92 1.59 -16.35
CA ILE A 144 -3.63 2.03 -16.93
C ILE A 144 -3.49 3.56 -16.99
N ASN A 145 -4.58 4.32 -16.88
CA ASN A 145 -4.55 5.79 -16.75
C ASN A 145 -4.11 6.26 -15.37
N PHE A 146 -4.09 5.36 -14.38
CA PHE A 146 -3.74 5.70 -13.00
C PHE A 146 -2.64 4.78 -12.47
N ALA A 147 -1.64 4.55 -13.33
CA ALA A 147 -0.39 3.92 -12.95
C ALA A 147 0.41 4.85 -12.03
N THR A 148 0.05 4.83 -10.74
CA THR A 148 0.46 5.83 -9.74
C THR A 148 0.96 5.17 -8.46
N ASN A 149 1.85 5.85 -7.73
CA ASN A 149 2.26 5.45 -6.37
C ASN A 149 2.86 6.64 -5.59
N PHE A 150 2.98 6.50 -4.27
CA PHE A 150 3.61 7.48 -3.37
C PHE A 150 4.85 6.90 -2.70
N ALA A 151 5.97 7.63 -2.79
CA ALA A 151 7.21 7.30 -2.11
C ALA A 151 7.53 8.31 -0.99
N PHE A 152 8.00 7.82 0.16
CA PHE A 152 8.64 8.70 1.15
C PHE A 152 9.86 9.37 0.51
N PHE A 153 9.99 10.68 0.70
CA PHE A 153 11.06 11.46 0.06
C PHE A 153 11.54 12.58 0.98
N ARG A 154 12.85 12.66 1.22
CA ARG A 154 13.47 13.69 2.05
C ARG A 154 14.85 14.09 1.54
N ASP A 155 15.17 15.35 1.73
CA ASP A 155 16.54 15.87 1.73
C ASP A 155 16.64 16.91 2.86
N ALA A 156 16.90 16.44 4.07
CA ALA A 156 16.89 17.25 5.29
C ALA A 156 17.80 16.67 6.37
N GLY A 157 18.54 17.53 7.08
CA GLY A 157 19.34 17.12 8.24
C GLY A 157 20.43 16.10 7.90
N GLY A 158 21.05 16.21 6.71
CA GLY A 158 22.06 15.27 6.21
C GLY A 158 21.50 13.88 5.86
N CYS A 159 20.17 13.74 5.78
CA CYS A 159 19.49 12.51 5.36
C CYS A 159 18.81 12.71 4.01
N HIS A 160 19.03 11.76 3.11
CA HIS A 160 18.61 11.80 1.72
C HIS A 160 17.85 10.53 1.34
N THR A 161 17.00 10.66 0.33
CA THR A 161 16.37 9.52 -0.34
C THR A 161 16.73 9.45 -1.81
N ARG A 162 16.75 8.23 -2.34
CA ARG A 162 16.84 7.96 -3.77
C ARG A 162 15.81 6.90 -4.15
N LEU A 163 14.96 7.25 -5.10
CA LEU A 163 14.03 6.31 -5.69
C LEU A 163 14.68 5.68 -6.91
N VAL A 164 14.62 4.35 -6.99
CA VAL A 164 15.10 3.58 -8.14
C VAL A 164 13.98 2.69 -8.66
N THR A 165 13.70 2.75 -9.96
CA THR A 165 12.78 1.86 -10.65
C THR A 165 13.30 1.54 -12.06
N ILE A 166 12.57 0.75 -12.83
CA ILE A 166 12.94 0.31 -14.17
C ILE A 166 11.77 0.56 -15.11
N ASN A 167 12.03 0.93 -16.36
CA ASN A 167 11.00 1.01 -17.40
C ASN A 167 10.58 -0.40 -17.89
N TYR A 168 9.89 -1.17 -17.04
CA TYR A 168 9.35 -2.48 -17.41
C TYR A 168 8.13 -2.37 -18.34
N TRP A 169 7.44 -1.23 -18.39
CA TRP A 169 6.35 -0.99 -19.36
C TRP A 169 6.82 -1.10 -20.81
N GLY A 170 8.05 -0.66 -21.10
CA GLY A 170 8.66 -0.85 -22.42
C GLY A 170 8.77 -2.32 -22.82
N GLY A 171 8.93 -3.24 -21.85
CA GLY A 171 8.91 -4.68 -22.09
C GLY A 171 7.53 -5.23 -22.51
N TYR A 172 6.46 -4.50 -22.19
CA TYR A 172 5.09 -4.76 -22.64
C TYR A 172 4.71 -4.02 -23.92
N GLY A 173 5.68 -3.39 -24.60
CA GLY A 173 5.46 -2.65 -25.85
C GLY A 173 5.05 -1.19 -25.67
N ALA A 174 5.15 -0.63 -24.46
CA ALA A 174 4.97 0.79 -24.26
C ALA A 174 6.02 1.60 -25.04
N SER A 175 5.61 2.75 -25.57
CA SER A 175 6.49 3.71 -26.22
C SER A 175 6.21 5.11 -25.69
N ASN A 176 7.23 5.97 -25.68
CA ASN A 176 7.15 7.34 -25.14
C ASN A 176 6.61 7.41 -23.70
N THR A 177 6.90 6.37 -22.89
CA THR A 177 6.57 6.34 -21.47
C THR A 177 7.22 7.53 -20.77
N THR A 178 6.44 8.26 -19.98
CA THR A 178 6.87 9.46 -19.26
C THR A 178 6.43 9.36 -17.81
N LEU A 179 7.26 9.82 -16.89
CA LEU A 179 6.89 9.98 -15.49
C LEU A 179 6.51 11.43 -15.26
N TRP A 180 5.29 11.67 -14.80
CA TRP A 180 4.89 12.91 -14.15
C TRP A 180 5.05 12.78 -12.64
N LEU A 181 5.64 13.79 -12.02
CA LEU A 181 6.14 13.74 -10.66
C LEU A 181 5.69 14.99 -9.90
N CYS A 182 5.22 14.81 -8.67
CA CYS A 182 4.82 15.89 -7.78
C CYS A 182 5.39 15.65 -6.39
N LEU A 183 6.30 16.53 -5.96
CA LEU A 183 6.87 16.51 -4.61
C LEU A 183 5.99 17.32 -3.67
N LEU A 184 5.52 16.65 -2.63
CA LEU A 184 4.66 17.18 -1.57
C LEU A 184 5.47 17.24 -0.27
N ASP A 185 5.40 18.35 0.45
CA ASP A 185 6.05 18.52 1.75
C ASP A 185 5.27 17.87 2.91
N THR A 186 5.69 18.11 4.15
CA THR A 186 5.03 17.57 5.36
C THR A 186 3.59 18.05 5.50
N ASP A 187 3.28 19.26 5.04
CA ASP A 187 1.95 19.85 5.10
C ASP A 187 1.07 19.45 3.90
N GLY A 188 1.65 18.69 2.96
CA GLY A 188 0.99 18.23 1.74
C GLY A 188 0.94 19.27 0.64
N ALA A 189 1.71 20.36 0.76
CA ALA A 189 1.82 21.36 -0.29
C ALA A 189 2.76 20.87 -1.40
N ALA A 190 2.35 21.07 -2.66
CA ALA A 190 3.19 20.74 -3.80
C ALA A 190 4.31 21.77 -3.94
N ILE A 191 5.55 21.36 -3.65
CA ILE A 191 6.74 22.22 -3.68
C ILE A 191 7.55 22.11 -4.98
N ALA A 192 7.36 21.04 -5.75
CA ALA A 192 7.91 20.89 -7.09
C ALA A 192 7.07 19.93 -7.94
N GLN A 193 6.97 20.19 -9.25
CA GLN A 193 6.29 19.34 -10.23
C GLN A 193 7.10 19.29 -11.53
N TRP A 194 7.22 18.11 -12.14
CA TRP A 194 7.90 17.96 -13.43
C TRP A 194 7.52 16.67 -14.15
N SER A 195 7.84 16.65 -15.45
CA SER A 195 7.82 15.43 -16.26
C SER A 195 9.23 15.04 -16.68
N GLN A 196 9.51 13.75 -16.78
CA GLN A 196 10.73 13.23 -17.39
C GLN A 196 10.43 11.97 -18.22
N PRO A 197 11.02 11.83 -19.42
CA PRO A 197 10.84 10.63 -20.22
C PRO A 197 11.49 9.44 -19.50
N ALA A 198 10.83 8.28 -19.58
CA ALA A 198 11.44 7.03 -19.19
C ALA A 198 12.56 6.65 -20.19
N PRO A 199 13.63 5.97 -19.75
CA PRO A 199 14.65 5.43 -20.65
C PRO A 199 14.06 4.35 -21.56
N ALA A 200 14.90 3.77 -22.43
CA ALA A 200 14.52 2.60 -23.22
C ALA A 200 14.00 1.45 -22.33
N ALA A 201 13.31 0.48 -22.95
CA ALA A 201 12.75 -0.68 -22.25
C ALA A 201 13.79 -1.35 -21.33
N ASN A 202 13.39 -1.63 -20.09
CA ASN A 202 14.22 -2.15 -19.01
C ASN A 202 15.39 -1.24 -18.56
N GLY A 203 15.41 0.02 -18.99
CA GLY A 203 16.35 1.01 -18.49
C GLY A 203 16.01 1.45 -17.06
N SER A 204 17.04 1.74 -16.26
CA SER A 204 16.90 2.24 -14.89
C SER A 204 16.44 3.69 -14.86
N ILE A 205 15.53 4.00 -13.95
CA ILE A 205 15.04 5.34 -13.61
C ILE A 205 15.49 5.62 -12.18
N GLU A 206 16.25 6.70 -12.00
CA GLU A 206 16.71 7.16 -10.69
C GLU A 206 16.18 8.58 -10.44
N ILE A 207 15.69 8.82 -9.23
CA ILE A 207 15.26 10.15 -8.76
C ILE A 207 15.91 10.37 -7.39
N ASP A 208 16.96 11.19 -7.36
CA ASP A 208 17.70 11.52 -6.16
C ASP A 208 17.19 12.83 -5.53
N SER A 209 16.92 12.78 -4.23
CA SER A 209 16.35 13.91 -3.48
C SER A 209 17.23 15.16 -3.49
N ARG A 210 18.56 15.01 -3.50
CA ARG A 210 19.49 16.15 -3.56
C ARG A 210 19.48 16.81 -4.93
N GLU A 211 19.37 15.99 -5.99
CA GLU A 211 19.24 16.51 -7.36
C GLU A 211 17.93 17.26 -7.54
N VAL A 212 16.84 16.74 -7.00
CA VAL A 212 15.53 17.43 -6.99
C VAL A 212 15.62 18.75 -6.22
N ARG A 213 16.21 18.74 -5.01
CA ARG A 213 16.42 19.95 -4.22
C ARG A 213 17.21 21.01 -5.00
N ALA A 214 18.32 20.61 -5.61
CA ALA A 214 19.18 21.50 -6.39
C ALA A 214 18.46 22.04 -7.64
N ARG A 215 17.79 21.16 -8.39
CA ARG A 215 17.06 21.49 -9.64
C ARG A 215 16.00 22.56 -9.41
N PHE A 216 15.24 22.46 -8.32
CA PHE A 216 14.15 23.38 -8.00
C PHE A 216 14.53 24.47 -6.99
N LYS A 217 15.79 24.52 -6.55
CA LYS A 217 16.30 25.49 -5.56
C LYS A 217 15.50 25.48 -4.25
N LEU A 218 15.18 24.27 -3.77
CA LEU A 218 14.37 24.08 -2.57
C LEU A 218 15.21 24.20 -1.30
N GLY A 219 14.56 24.56 -0.19
CA GLY A 219 15.08 24.34 1.15
C GLY A 219 15.18 22.85 1.48
N GLU A 220 15.55 22.55 2.73
CA GLU A 220 15.38 21.19 3.24
C GLU A 220 13.90 20.78 3.17
N PHE A 221 13.63 19.52 2.86
CA PHE A 221 12.26 19.01 2.81
C PHE A 221 12.17 17.59 3.34
N THR A 222 10.99 17.24 3.83
CA THR A 222 10.55 15.87 4.12
C THR A 222 9.09 15.78 3.71
N GLY A 223 8.70 14.67 3.11
CA GLY A 223 7.32 14.48 2.67
C GLY A 223 7.21 13.26 1.77
N GLN A 224 6.54 13.43 0.64
CA GLN A 224 6.31 12.33 -0.29
C GLN A 224 6.33 12.76 -1.75
N LEU A 225 6.85 11.88 -2.59
CA LEU A 225 6.86 12.01 -4.04
C LEU A 225 5.69 11.21 -4.62
N PHE A 226 4.73 11.89 -5.23
CA PHE A 226 3.71 11.28 -6.05
C PHE A 226 4.26 11.03 -7.46
N ILE A 227 4.04 9.82 -7.96
CA ILE A 227 4.55 9.33 -9.25
C ILE A 227 3.35 8.92 -10.09
N HIS A 228 3.28 9.39 -11.33
CA HIS A 228 2.32 8.96 -12.33
C HIS A 228 3.05 8.58 -13.62
N VAL A 229 2.88 7.34 -14.06
CA VAL A 229 3.39 6.84 -15.34
C VAL A 229 2.35 7.03 -16.43
N VAL A 230 2.72 7.83 -17.43
CA VAL A 230 1.92 8.11 -18.63
C VAL A 230 2.46 7.30 -19.80
N ASN A 231 1.57 6.82 -20.67
CA ASN A 231 1.88 5.91 -21.78
C ASN A 231 2.54 4.60 -21.29
N GLY A 232 1.99 4.01 -20.22
CA GLY A 232 2.37 2.68 -19.75
C GLY A 232 1.71 1.56 -20.56
N ALA A 233 2.20 0.32 -20.44
CA ALA A 233 1.55 -0.86 -21.00
C ALA A 233 1.71 -2.07 -20.07
N GLY A 234 0.83 -3.06 -20.17
CA GLY A 234 0.84 -4.27 -19.36
C GLY A 234 0.09 -4.13 -18.04
N HIS A 235 0.55 -3.27 -17.12
CA HIS A 235 -0.06 -3.11 -15.81
C HIS A 235 0.05 -1.68 -15.23
N ASP A 236 -0.84 -1.36 -14.27
CA ASP A 236 -0.93 -0.05 -13.59
C ASP A 236 -0.09 0.02 -12.29
N VAL A 237 0.68 -1.02 -11.98
CA VAL A 237 1.52 -1.03 -10.79
C VAL A 237 2.84 -0.29 -11.03
N VAL A 238 3.16 0.67 -10.15
CA VAL A 238 4.45 1.37 -10.10
C VAL A 238 5.27 0.80 -8.95
N LYS A 239 6.34 0.07 -9.27
CA LYS A 239 7.26 -0.54 -8.30
C LYS A 239 8.52 0.30 -8.18
N TYR A 240 9.09 0.41 -7.00
CA TYR A 240 10.39 1.06 -6.81
C TYR A 240 11.12 0.51 -5.59
N ALA A 241 12.44 0.63 -5.61
CA ALA A 241 13.28 0.62 -4.42
C ALA A 241 13.48 2.06 -3.93
N LEU A 242 13.60 2.22 -2.61
CA LEU A 242 13.84 3.49 -1.95
C LEU A 242 15.06 3.34 -1.06
N ASP A 243 16.16 3.90 -1.51
CA ASP A 243 17.36 4.03 -0.70
C ASP A 243 17.21 5.24 0.22
N THR A 244 17.58 5.07 1.48
CA THR A 244 17.84 6.15 2.42
C THR A 244 19.33 6.17 2.70
N TYR A 245 19.99 7.28 2.44
CA TYR A 245 21.42 7.46 2.68
C TYR A 245 21.68 8.82 3.30
N GLY A 246 22.83 9.05 3.90
CA GLY A 246 23.18 10.35 4.47
C GLY A 246 24.61 10.75 4.23
N ASP A 247 24.95 11.94 4.74
CA ASP A 247 26.32 12.45 4.76
C ASP A 247 27.23 11.64 5.70
N ASP A 248 26.64 10.94 6.67
CA ASP A 248 27.30 10.07 7.64
C ASP A 248 27.00 8.58 7.38
N GLU A 249 27.96 7.70 7.66
CA GLU A 249 27.86 6.24 7.45
C GLU A 249 26.79 5.55 8.32
N THR A 250 26.23 6.25 9.30
CA THR A 250 25.13 5.77 10.14
C THR A 250 23.78 5.79 9.41
N VAL A 251 23.67 6.50 8.29
CA VAL A 251 22.43 6.59 7.50
C VAL A 251 22.62 5.85 6.18
N LEU A 252 22.22 4.59 6.14
CA LEU A 252 22.23 3.77 4.94
C LEU A 252 21.21 2.63 5.06
N SER A 253 20.17 2.62 4.26
CA SER A 253 19.19 1.52 4.24
C SER A 253 18.44 1.52 2.93
N CYS A 254 17.73 0.44 2.65
CA CYS A 254 16.88 0.32 1.49
C CYS A 254 15.55 -0.31 1.91
N THR A 255 14.48 0.15 1.28
CA THR A 255 13.15 -0.49 1.31
C THR A 255 12.57 -0.49 -0.11
N HIS A 256 11.39 -1.04 -0.31
CA HIS A 256 10.75 -1.05 -1.63
C HIS A 256 9.23 -0.92 -1.53
N ASP A 257 8.59 -0.55 -2.64
CA ASP A 257 7.14 -0.62 -2.73
C ASP A 257 6.63 -1.03 -4.10
N ALA A 258 5.43 -1.61 -4.09
CA ALA A 258 4.62 -1.97 -5.22
C ALA A 258 3.10 -1.77 -4.95
N ASN A 259 2.69 -1.52 -3.71
CA ASN A 259 1.29 -1.45 -3.32
C ASN A 259 0.81 0.01 -3.27
N ALA A 260 0.18 0.44 -4.36
CA ALA A 260 -0.41 1.77 -4.48
C ALA A 260 -1.87 1.87 -3.97
N TRP A 261 -2.34 0.85 -3.24
CA TRP A 261 -3.71 0.77 -2.74
C TRP A 261 -3.75 0.97 -1.22
N PRO A 262 -4.46 2.00 -0.72
CA PRO A 262 -4.69 2.15 0.71
C PRO A 262 -5.46 0.97 1.28
N SER A 263 -5.08 0.56 2.50
CA SER A 263 -5.69 -0.55 3.23
C SER A 263 -6.25 -0.06 4.56
N ASP A 264 -7.25 -0.77 5.07
CA ASP A 264 -7.76 -0.58 6.42
C ASP A 264 -6.74 -0.91 7.49
N LEU A 265 -5.92 -1.92 7.23
CA LEU A 265 -5.01 -2.52 8.19
C LEU A 265 -3.64 -2.78 7.57
N TYR A 266 -2.62 -2.57 8.39
CA TYR A 266 -1.26 -2.99 8.12
C TYR A 266 -0.67 -3.70 9.34
N ALA A 267 0.24 -4.64 9.13
CA ALA A 267 0.89 -5.41 10.17
C ALA A 267 2.40 -5.61 9.86
N GLY A 268 3.15 -6.12 10.83
CA GLY A 268 4.60 -6.30 10.73
C GLY A 268 5.43 -5.07 11.09
N LEU A 269 4.82 -4.08 11.75
CA LEU A 269 5.56 -2.99 12.40
C LEU A 269 6.23 -3.52 13.68
N PRO A 270 7.56 -3.49 13.80
CA PRO A 270 8.24 -3.95 15.02
C PRO A 270 8.04 -2.96 16.18
N ALA A 271 7.87 -3.49 17.40
CA ALA A 271 8.05 -2.67 18.60
C ALA A 271 9.54 -2.27 18.77
N PRO A 272 9.83 -1.13 19.44
CA PRO A 272 11.21 -0.71 19.70
C PRO A 272 11.99 -1.71 20.56
N ASP A 273 13.24 -1.99 20.19
CA ASP A 273 14.19 -2.66 21.08
C ASP A 273 14.83 -1.67 22.08
N ASP A 274 15.59 -2.17 23.04
CA ASP A 274 16.25 -1.35 24.05
C ASP A 274 17.22 -0.34 23.41
N GLY A 275 16.94 0.95 23.60
CA GLY A 275 17.73 2.04 23.02
C GLY A 275 17.43 2.32 21.55
N GLU A 276 16.36 1.73 20.98
CA GLU A 276 15.84 2.08 19.67
C GLU A 276 14.68 3.08 19.76
N ARG A 277 14.61 3.96 18.77
CA ARG A 277 13.44 4.78 18.47
C ARG A 277 12.85 4.28 17.16
N VAL A 278 11.56 3.93 17.16
CA VAL A 278 10.83 3.54 15.95
C VAL A 278 9.84 4.65 15.60
N VAL A 279 9.93 5.17 14.38
CA VAL A 279 9.01 6.17 13.83
C VAL A 279 8.24 5.54 12.68
N LEU A 280 6.91 5.59 12.73
CA LEU A 280 6.04 5.29 11.59
C LEU A 280 5.79 6.59 10.81
N TRP A 281 6.16 6.61 9.54
CA TRP A 281 5.83 7.67 8.60
C TRP A 281 4.41 7.46 8.07
N VAL A 282 3.46 8.22 8.60
CA VAL A 282 2.07 8.25 8.14
C VAL A 282 1.98 9.24 6.98
N GLN A 283 1.75 8.74 5.77
CA GLN A 283 1.79 9.51 4.53
C GLN A 283 0.39 9.55 3.90
N ASN A 284 -0.40 10.57 4.25
CA ASN A 284 -1.77 10.70 3.75
C ASN A 284 -1.75 10.66 2.21
N SER A 285 -2.54 9.78 1.61
CA SER A 285 -2.55 9.56 0.16
C SER A 285 -3.73 10.25 -0.54
N HIS A 286 -4.50 11.05 0.20
CA HIS A 286 -5.79 11.58 -0.24
C HIS A 286 -5.86 13.11 -0.16
N PRO A 287 -6.79 13.72 -0.93
CA PRO A 287 -7.02 15.15 -0.95
C PRO A 287 -7.90 15.63 0.23
N CYS A 288 -8.14 14.79 1.23
CA CYS A 288 -8.83 15.13 2.47
C CYS A 288 -7.90 14.93 3.67
N PRO A 289 -8.10 15.65 4.79
CA PRO A 289 -7.33 15.40 5.99
C PRO A 289 -7.64 14.00 6.56
N ILE A 290 -6.66 13.41 7.25
CA ILE A 290 -6.88 12.26 8.13
C ILE A 290 -7.33 12.82 9.48
N PRO A 291 -8.58 12.61 9.91
CA PRO A 291 -9.07 13.21 11.15
C PRO A 291 -8.32 12.71 12.39
N ALA A 292 -8.21 13.55 13.42
CA ALA A 292 -7.72 13.12 14.72
C ALA A 292 -8.55 11.92 15.24
N GLY A 293 -7.87 10.88 15.70
CA GLY A 293 -8.47 9.62 16.14
C GLY A 293 -8.84 8.66 15.02
N ALA A 294 -8.47 8.93 13.76
CA ALA A 294 -8.74 8.01 12.66
C ALA A 294 -7.71 6.88 12.52
N VAL A 295 -6.45 7.15 12.90
CA VAL A 295 -5.34 6.19 12.86
C VAL A 295 -5.06 5.68 14.28
N GLY A 296 -4.84 4.37 14.42
CA GLY A 296 -4.54 3.77 15.71
C GLY A 296 -3.50 2.66 15.61
N LEU A 297 -2.84 2.36 16.73
CA LEU A 297 -1.87 1.28 16.86
C LEU A 297 -2.30 0.35 18.00
N ASN A 298 -2.15 -0.96 17.82
CA ASN A 298 -2.31 -1.92 18.90
C ASN A 298 -1.24 -3.02 18.82
N PRO A 299 -0.86 -3.64 19.93
CA PRO A 299 -0.07 -4.86 19.86
C PRO A 299 -0.83 -5.94 19.09
N MET A 300 -0.10 -6.73 18.32
CA MET A 300 -0.65 -7.81 17.49
C MET A 300 -1.59 -8.72 18.30
N GLY A 301 -2.81 -8.89 17.80
CA GLY A 301 -3.85 -9.74 18.40
C GLY A 301 -4.50 -9.18 19.67
N ARG A 302 -4.30 -7.90 19.96
CA ARG A 302 -4.90 -7.19 21.10
C ARG A 302 -5.75 -6.01 20.63
N ASP A 303 -6.74 -6.32 19.81
CA ASP A 303 -7.69 -5.38 19.18
C ASP A 303 -8.45 -4.49 20.17
N GLY A 304 -8.60 -4.92 21.43
CA GLY A 304 -9.20 -4.11 22.50
C GLY A 304 -8.29 -3.01 23.05
N GLU A 305 -6.99 -3.01 22.71
CA GLU A 305 -5.96 -2.12 23.28
C GLU A 305 -5.51 -1.03 22.29
N VAL A 306 -6.36 -0.61 21.34
CA VAL A 306 -5.99 0.40 20.34
C VAL A 306 -5.72 1.76 21.00
N ALA A 307 -4.50 2.25 20.80
CA ALA A 307 -4.11 3.63 21.08
C ALA A 307 -4.30 4.47 19.81
N TRP A 308 -5.14 5.51 19.90
CA TRP A 308 -5.53 6.34 18.77
C TRP A 308 -4.69 7.62 18.68
N LEU A 309 -4.13 7.90 17.50
CA LEU A 309 -3.41 9.14 17.21
C LEU A 309 -4.38 10.34 17.30
N LYS A 310 -4.15 11.26 18.24
CA LYS A 310 -4.98 12.46 18.45
C LYS A 310 -4.53 13.68 17.64
N HIS A 311 -3.84 13.44 16.53
CA HIS A 311 -3.33 14.46 15.63
C HIS A 311 -4.03 14.29 14.27
N GLU A 312 -4.50 15.40 13.71
CA GLU A 312 -5.00 15.45 12.33
C GLU A 312 -3.81 15.58 11.37
N ILE A 313 -3.85 14.89 10.24
CA ILE A 313 -2.80 14.96 9.21
C ILE A 313 -3.41 15.62 7.97
N PRO A 314 -2.81 16.69 7.42
CA PRO A 314 -3.39 17.44 6.31
C PRO A 314 -3.51 16.59 5.03
N PRO A 315 -4.34 17.00 4.04
CA PRO A 315 -4.38 16.40 2.71
C PRO A 315 -2.98 16.21 2.14
N PHE A 316 -2.66 15.00 1.68
CA PHE A 316 -1.32 14.66 1.19
C PHE A 316 -0.14 14.89 2.16
N GLY A 317 -0.41 15.19 3.44
CA GLY A 317 0.60 15.45 4.45
C GLY A 317 1.38 14.22 4.89
N THR A 318 2.55 14.45 5.48
CA THR A 318 3.42 13.41 6.04
C THR A 318 3.68 13.69 7.51
N TYR A 319 3.45 12.69 8.37
CA TYR A 319 3.60 12.79 9.81
C TYR A 319 4.52 11.70 10.37
N ALA A 320 5.49 12.10 11.19
CA ALA A 320 6.38 11.21 11.92
C ALA A 320 5.76 10.79 13.26
N LEU A 321 5.14 9.61 13.31
CA LEU A 321 4.60 9.04 14.54
C LEU A 321 5.65 8.22 15.28
N ASP A 322 6.16 8.72 16.39
CA ASP A 322 6.96 7.92 17.32
C ASP A 322 6.09 6.84 17.98
N ILE A 323 6.48 5.58 17.85
CA ILE A 323 5.73 4.45 18.41
C ILE A 323 5.60 4.56 19.93
N ALA A 324 6.63 5.09 20.61
CA ALA A 324 6.61 5.26 22.05
C ALA A 324 5.55 6.27 22.53
N ALA A 325 5.06 7.16 21.64
CA ALA A 325 4.00 8.12 21.97
C ALA A 325 2.64 7.44 22.20
N LEU A 326 2.39 6.29 21.55
CA LEU A 326 1.13 5.54 21.68
C LEU A 326 1.30 4.24 22.45
N LEU A 327 2.45 3.57 22.34
CA LEU A 327 2.72 2.26 22.93
C LEU A 327 4.05 2.27 23.74
N PRO A 328 4.18 3.10 24.80
CA PRO A 328 5.45 3.36 25.47
C PRO A 328 6.09 2.16 26.17
N ALA A 329 5.28 1.16 26.55
CA ALA A 329 5.73 -0.03 27.26
C ALA A 329 6.02 -1.22 26.34
N LEU A 330 5.64 -1.14 25.06
CA LEU A 330 5.81 -2.26 24.13
C LEU A 330 7.29 -2.38 23.72
N ARG A 331 7.80 -3.60 23.68
CA ARG A 331 9.21 -3.89 23.35
C ARG A 331 9.33 -4.98 22.32
N TRP A 332 10.37 -4.91 21.51
CA TRP A 332 10.81 -6.00 20.65
C TRP A 332 10.95 -7.30 21.50
N PRO A 333 10.55 -8.49 20.99
CA PRO A 333 10.05 -8.80 19.66
C PRO A 333 8.53 -8.75 19.47
N ALA A 334 7.81 -7.95 20.27
CA ALA A 334 6.38 -7.73 20.03
C ALA A 334 6.15 -7.03 18.67
N GLN A 335 5.00 -7.34 18.08
CA GLN A 335 4.57 -6.84 16.77
C GLN A 335 3.39 -5.89 16.95
N ILE A 336 3.24 -4.93 16.03
CA ILE A 336 2.20 -3.89 16.06
C ILE A 336 1.33 -3.99 14.81
N GLU A 337 0.03 -3.87 15.03
CA GLU A 337 -0.99 -3.66 14.01
C GLU A 337 -1.33 -2.17 13.89
N ILE A 338 -1.59 -1.74 12.67
CA ILE A 338 -1.92 -0.36 12.31
C ILE A 338 -3.36 -0.33 11.82
N ARG A 339 -4.21 0.40 12.54
CA ARG A 339 -5.57 0.78 12.09
C ARG A 339 -5.43 2.01 11.20
N ALA A 340 -5.37 1.79 9.90
CA ALA A 340 -5.10 2.83 8.90
C ALA A 340 -6.37 3.37 8.22
N GLY A 341 -7.47 2.62 8.21
CA GLY A 341 -8.77 3.10 7.73
C GLY A 341 -8.77 3.55 6.26
N LYS A 342 -7.90 2.97 5.41
CA LYS A 342 -7.71 3.31 3.99
C LYS A 342 -7.23 4.75 3.74
N HIS A 343 -6.65 5.42 4.73
CA HIS A 343 -6.18 6.82 4.60
C HIS A 343 -4.85 6.97 3.84
N PHE A 344 -4.04 5.93 3.80
CA PHE A 344 -2.72 5.99 3.17
C PHE A 344 -2.35 4.67 2.52
N VAL A 345 -1.55 4.73 1.46
CA VAL A 345 -0.83 3.57 0.91
C VAL A 345 0.21 3.07 1.90
N ARG A 346 0.84 1.93 1.61
CA ARG A 346 1.73 1.22 2.55
C ARG A 346 2.75 2.18 3.20
N PRO A 347 2.70 2.35 4.55
CA PRO A 347 3.55 3.32 5.23
C PRO A 347 4.98 2.79 5.35
N ARG A 348 5.89 3.61 5.86
CA ARG A 348 7.27 3.23 6.14
C ARG A 348 7.55 3.41 7.62
N TYR A 349 8.42 2.59 8.17
CA TYR A 349 8.96 2.85 9.49
C TYR A 349 10.47 3.02 9.40
N GLU A 350 10.97 3.92 10.23
CA GLU A 350 12.40 4.17 10.40
C GLU A 350 12.77 3.86 11.84
N VAL A 351 13.87 3.16 12.02
CA VAL A 351 14.44 2.86 13.34
C VAL A 351 15.77 3.57 13.48
N THR A 352 15.92 4.33 14.56
CA THR A 352 17.20 4.93 14.97
C THR A 352 17.71 4.22 16.21
N THR A 353 18.94 3.72 16.17
CA THR A 353 19.58 3.06 17.32
C THR A 353 20.27 4.10 18.22
N LYS A 354 20.65 3.67 19.43
CA LYS A 354 21.44 4.49 20.36
C LYS A 354 22.77 5.00 19.77
N SER A 355 23.36 4.29 18.81
CA SER A 355 24.59 4.72 18.13
C SER A 355 24.34 5.69 16.97
N GLY A 356 23.09 6.11 16.75
CA GLY A 356 22.70 7.00 15.65
C GLY A 356 22.46 6.29 14.32
N ARG A 357 22.66 4.97 14.24
CA ARG A 357 22.41 4.20 13.01
C ARG A 357 20.94 4.14 12.69
N THR A 358 20.60 4.31 11.42
CA THR A 358 19.23 4.27 10.93
C THR A 358 19.00 3.12 9.98
N ARG A 359 17.79 2.56 10.03
CA ARG A 359 17.28 1.62 9.03
C ARG A 359 15.83 1.94 8.73
N ILE A 360 15.43 1.72 7.48
CA ILE A 360 14.06 1.94 7.01
C ILE A 360 13.49 0.65 6.45
N SER A 361 12.20 0.42 6.66
CA SER A 361 11.45 -0.67 6.04
C SER A 361 9.97 -0.31 5.97
N HIS A 362 9.09 -1.26 5.65
CA HIS A 362 7.65 -1.03 5.56
C HIS A 362 6.86 -2.12 6.31
N PRO A 363 5.72 -1.79 6.94
CA PRO A 363 4.69 -2.78 7.30
C PRO A 363 4.03 -3.34 6.03
N ASN A 364 3.30 -4.45 6.12
CA ASN A 364 2.57 -5.04 4.99
C ASN A 364 1.06 -4.90 5.13
N VAL A 365 0.34 -5.06 4.02
CA VAL A 365 -1.13 -5.06 4.02
C VAL A 365 -1.63 -6.26 4.81
N GLU A 366 -2.40 -5.98 5.85
CA GLU A 366 -3.08 -7.01 6.61
C GLU A 366 -4.44 -7.30 5.99
N ARG A 367 -4.68 -8.56 5.63
CA ARG A 367 -5.79 -8.99 4.78
C ARG A 367 -7.03 -9.31 5.61
N ARG A 368 -8.14 -8.62 5.32
CA ARG A 368 -9.46 -8.90 5.94
C ARG A 368 -10.33 -9.83 5.11
N ASP A 369 -9.97 -10.03 3.85
CA ASP A 369 -10.70 -10.85 2.89
C ASP A 369 -10.26 -12.32 2.89
N LEU A 370 -9.17 -12.63 3.60
CA LEU A 370 -8.68 -13.99 3.77
C LEU A 370 -9.33 -14.67 4.96
N ALA A 371 -9.51 -15.99 4.84
CA ALA A 371 -10.04 -16.86 5.86
C ALA A 371 -9.28 -18.19 5.86
N PRO A 372 -9.26 -18.91 6.99
CA PRO A 372 -8.77 -20.28 7.05
C PRO A 372 -9.24 -21.16 5.89
N ASP A 373 -8.31 -21.92 5.33
CA ASP A 373 -8.52 -22.78 4.19
C ASP A 373 -8.11 -24.22 4.51
N ALA A 374 -9.11 -25.07 4.71
CA ALA A 374 -8.94 -26.49 5.02
C ALA A 374 -8.23 -27.29 3.91
N GLY A 375 -8.07 -26.74 2.70
CA GLY A 375 -7.32 -27.39 1.63
C GLY A 375 -5.80 -27.21 1.71
N ILE A 376 -5.31 -26.19 2.43
CA ILE A 376 -3.87 -25.88 2.50
C ILE A 376 -3.03 -27.03 3.09
N PRO A 377 -3.43 -27.70 4.17
CA PRO A 377 -2.68 -28.85 4.70
C PRO A 377 -2.49 -29.99 3.69
N GLY A 378 -3.40 -30.10 2.71
CA GLY A 378 -3.34 -31.12 1.66
C GLY A 378 -2.44 -30.79 0.48
N LEU A 379 -1.96 -29.54 0.34
CA LEU A 379 -1.21 -29.09 -0.84
C LEU A 379 0.11 -29.83 -1.03
N SER A 380 0.74 -30.27 0.06
CA SER A 380 2.05 -30.93 0.01
C SER A 380 2.06 -32.20 -0.84
N ARG A 381 0.90 -32.85 -1.02
CA ARG A 381 0.72 -34.02 -1.90
C ARG A 381 1.01 -33.73 -3.36
N HIS A 382 0.84 -32.48 -3.79
CA HIS A 382 0.96 -32.07 -5.19
C HIS A 382 2.00 -30.96 -5.40
N LEU A 383 2.22 -30.11 -4.41
CA LEU A 383 3.04 -28.90 -4.47
C LEU A 383 4.28 -28.95 -3.54
N GLY A 384 4.61 -30.11 -2.98
CA GLY A 384 5.77 -30.27 -2.10
C GLY A 384 5.64 -29.47 -0.81
N LYS A 385 6.34 -28.33 -0.69
CA LYS A 385 6.25 -27.46 0.50
C LYS A 385 5.06 -26.50 0.44
N GLY A 386 4.39 -26.37 -0.71
CA GLY A 386 3.30 -25.40 -0.89
C GLY A 386 3.81 -23.96 -0.76
N TYR A 387 3.22 -23.18 0.14
CA TYR A 387 3.63 -21.81 0.40
C TYR A 387 5.00 -21.76 1.08
N LEU A 388 5.92 -21.04 0.44
CA LEU A 388 7.31 -20.88 0.87
C LEU A 388 7.62 -19.40 1.03
N LEU A 389 8.19 -19.01 2.17
CA LEU A 389 8.76 -17.69 2.37
C LEU A 389 10.27 -17.81 2.61
N PRO A 390 11.10 -17.62 1.57
CA PRO A 390 12.54 -17.71 1.70
C PRO A 390 13.16 -16.36 2.11
N ALA A 391 14.24 -16.42 2.87
CA ALA A 391 15.09 -15.28 3.18
C ALA A 391 16.57 -15.71 3.22
N PRO A 392 17.51 -14.88 2.73
CA PRO A 392 18.92 -15.23 2.73
C PRO A 392 19.47 -15.34 4.15
N ILE A 393 20.41 -16.24 4.37
CA ILE A 393 21.32 -16.20 5.51
C ILE A 393 22.63 -15.62 4.98
N LEU A 394 22.90 -14.38 5.34
CA LEU A 394 24.14 -13.69 5.00
C LEU A 394 25.34 -14.35 5.70
N PRO A 395 26.60 -14.07 5.29
CA PRO A 395 27.78 -14.66 5.92
C PRO A 395 27.75 -14.56 7.45
N ILE A 396 27.56 -15.69 8.14
CA ILE A 396 27.25 -15.74 9.58
C ILE A 396 28.37 -15.18 10.46
N GLY A 397 29.62 -15.22 9.98
CA GLY A 397 30.76 -14.57 10.64
C GLY A 397 30.69 -13.04 10.66
N ARG A 398 29.87 -12.43 9.79
CA ARG A 398 29.73 -10.97 9.65
C ARG A 398 28.34 -10.47 10.02
N TYR A 399 27.31 -11.27 9.81
CA TYR A 399 25.93 -10.88 10.03
C TYR A 399 25.25 -11.83 11.02
N ALA A 400 24.42 -11.26 11.89
CA ALA A 400 23.41 -11.99 12.64
C ALA A 400 22.06 -11.90 11.90
N THR A 401 21.30 -12.98 11.90
CA THR A 401 19.96 -13.05 11.28
C THR A 401 18.94 -13.47 12.32
N SER A 402 17.84 -12.74 12.40
CA SER A 402 16.68 -13.10 13.22
C SER A 402 15.42 -13.19 12.38
N VAL A 403 14.56 -14.15 12.71
CA VAL A 403 13.32 -14.48 11.97
C VAL A 403 12.14 -14.42 12.93
N LEU A 404 11.15 -13.60 12.60
CA LEU A 404 9.92 -13.46 13.35
C LEU A 404 8.72 -13.71 12.43
N PRO A 405 8.04 -14.86 12.53
CA PRO A 405 6.78 -15.08 11.82
C PRO A 405 5.76 -13.98 12.18
N THR A 406 4.97 -13.55 11.20
CA THR A 406 4.04 -12.42 11.36
C THR A 406 2.65 -12.82 10.86
N PRO A 407 1.62 -12.82 11.73
CA PRO A 407 0.24 -12.89 11.28
C PRO A 407 -0.12 -11.67 10.44
N MET A 408 -0.73 -11.89 9.28
CA MET A 408 -1.03 -10.89 8.26
C MET A 408 -2.48 -10.96 7.74
N SER A 409 -3.35 -11.69 8.42
CA SER A 409 -4.81 -11.59 8.24
C SER A 409 -5.51 -11.55 9.58
N THR A 410 -6.58 -10.76 9.71
CA THR A 410 -7.42 -10.72 10.93
C THR A 410 -8.01 -12.08 11.31
N ALA A 411 -8.13 -13.00 10.35
CA ALA A 411 -8.65 -14.34 10.60
C ALA A 411 -7.57 -15.32 11.14
N GLN A 412 -6.28 -14.97 11.07
CA GLN A 412 -5.19 -15.79 11.61
C GLN A 412 -5.11 -15.63 13.13
N GLN A 413 -5.84 -16.48 13.84
CA GLN A 413 -5.73 -16.64 15.30
C GLN A 413 -4.63 -17.65 15.69
N SER A 414 -4.32 -18.56 14.76
CA SER A 414 -3.31 -19.60 14.85
C SER A 414 -2.36 -19.50 13.65
N LEU A 415 -1.07 -19.73 13.85
CA LEU A 415 -0.05 -19.73 12.81
C LEU A 415 0.85 -20.98 12.95
N PRO A 416 0.50 -22.08 12.28
CA PRO A 416 1.32 -23.30 12.23
C PRO A 416 2.54 -23.09 11.34
N VAL A 417 3.75 -23.01 11.90
CA VAL A 417 4.95 -22.62 11.13
C VAL A 417 6.22 -23.31 11.60
N ALA A 418 7.09 -23.62 10.64
CA ALA A 418 8.47 -24.03 10.88
C ALA A 418 9.45 -23.18 10.07
N ALA A 419 10.67 -23.02 10.59
CA ALA A 419 11.81 -22.50 9.85
C ALA A 419 12.75 -23.65 9.47
N ILE A 420 13.21 -23.67 8.23
CA ILE A 420 14.15 -24.66 7.73
C ILE A 420 15.36 -23.94 7.16
N VAL A 421 16.55 -24.29 7.66
CA VAL A 421 17.82 -23.71 7.20
C VAL A 421 18.44 -24.63 6.17
N TYR A 422 18.81 -24.02 5.04
CA TYR A 422 19.49 -24.65 3.93
C TYR A 422 20.87 -24.02 3.74
N ASP A 423 21.85 -24.84 3.36
CA ASP A 423 23.15 -24.35 2.90
C ASP A 423 23.07 -23.79 1.47
N ARG A 424 24.18 -23.22 1.00
CA ARG A 424 24.30 -22.65 -0.35
C ARG A 424 24.02 -23.63 -1.50
N ASP A 425 24.12 -24.93 -1.23
CA ASP A 425 23.96 -26.00 -2.22
C ASP A 425 22.53 -26.60 -2.15
N GLY A 426 21.69 -26.09 -1.25
CA GLY A 426 20.29 -26.50 -1.05
C GLY A 426 20.12 -27.69 -0.11
N GLY A 427 21.15 -28.09 0.63
CA GLY A 427 21.07 -29.12 1.65
C GLY A 427 20.43 -28.62 2.93
N GLU A 428 19.45 -29.36 3.49
CA GLU A 428 18.86 -29.02 4.79
C GLU A 428 19.88 -29.24 5.91
N VAL A 429 20.16 -28.18 6.68
CA VAL A 429 21.16 -28.16 7.76
C VAL A 429 20.52 -28.23 9.14
N ALA A 430 19.41 -27.52 9.33
CA ALA A 430 18.70 -27.43 10.60
C ALA A 430 17.21 -27.11 10.37
N ARG A 431 16.39 -27.45 11.36
CA ARG A 431 14.95 -27.17 11.36
C ARG A 431 14.52 -26.72 12.75
N HIS A 432 13.71 -25.68 12.80
CA HIS A 432 13.08 -25.18 14.01
C HIS A 432 11.56 -25.23 13.84
N ALA A 433 10.91 -26.05 14.66
CA ALA A 433 9.45 -26.05 14.76
C ALA A 433 9.04 -24.95 15.75
N PHE A 434 8.33 -23.93 15.27
CA PHE A 434 7.68 -22.98 16.17
C PHE A 434 6.40 -23.56 16.79
N GLY A 435 5.86 -24.63 16.18
CA GLY A 435 4.56 -25.20 16.50
C GLY A 435 3.43 -24.33 15.97
N ASN A 436 2.31 -24.33 16.69
CA ASN A 436 1.16 -23.49 16.38
C ASN A 436 1.18 -22.19 17.21
N LEU A 437 1.70 -21.12 16.60
CA LEU A 437 1.83 -19.83 17.25
C LEU A 437 0.46 -19.13 17.37
N GLY A 438 0.16 -18.59 18.55
CA GLY A 438 -0.99 -17.69 18.69
C GLY A 438 -0.71 -16.33 18.03
N ARG A 439 -1.76 -15.63 17.60
CA ARG A 439 -1.64 -14.31 16.91
C ARG A 439 -0.71 -13.32 17.61
N GLY A 440 -0.82 -13.16 18.92
CA GLY A 440 -0.01 -12.21 19.70
C GLY A 440 1.37 -12.71 20.12
N HIS A 441 1.92 -13.74 19.48
CA HIS A 441 3.22 -14.31 19.85
C HIS A 441 4.38 -13.30 19.72
N ALA A 442 5.45 -13.58 20.45
CA ALA A 442 6.72 -12.87 20.40
C ALA A 442 7.90 -13.85 20.14
N SER A 443 7.61 -14.98 19.49
CA SER A 443 8.58 -16.04 19.20
C SER A 443 9.57 -15.59 18.11
N LEU A 444 10.77 -15.19 18.54
CA LEU A 444 11.87 -14.82 17.68
C LEU A 444 12.85 -16.00 17.53
N LEU A 445 13.19 -16.37 16.31
CA LEU A 445 14.26 -17.31 16.02
C LEU A 445 15.55 -16.55 15.71
N ASP A 446 16.60 -16.85 16.46
CA ASP A 446 17.96 -16.41 16.18
C ASP A 446 18.73 -17.52 15.45
N ILE A 447 19.24 -17.21 14.25
CA ILE A 447 19.91 -18.22 13.40
C ILE A 447 21.23 -18.70 14.00
N ASP A 448 21.96 -17.86 14.72
CA ASP A 448 23.20 -18.29 15.39
C ASP A 448 22.91 -19.35 16.45
N THR A 449 21.84 -19.13 17.22
CA THR A 449 21.38 -20.04 18.27
C THR A 449 20.94 -21.38 17.67
N LEU A 450 20.22 -21.36 16.54
CA LEU A 450 19.81 -22.58 15.83
C LEU A 450 21.02 -23.33 15.23
N LEU A 451 22.02 -22.61 14.74
CA LEU A 451 23.22 -23.18 14.15
C LEU A 451 24.31 -23.51 15.18
N ALA A 452 24.07 -23.30 16.47
CA ALA A 452 24.98 -23.76 17.51
C ALA A 452 25.17 -25.29 17.40
N ALA A 453 26.35 -25.78 17.79
CA ALA A 453 26.77 -27.18 17.59
C ALA A 453 25.63 -28.19 17.90
N PRO A 454 25.34 -29.16 17.02
CA PRO A 454 26.23 -29.73 15.99
C PRO A 454 26.07 -29.17 14.56
N HIS A 455 25.23 -28.16 14.35
CA HIS A 455 24.95 -27.66 13.01
C HIS A 455 26.10 -26.80 12.48
N THR A 456 26.41 -26.94 11.19
CA THR A 456 27.37 -26.05 10.50
C THR A 456 26.81 -25.70 9.14
N LEU A 457 27.03 -24.48 8.69
CA LEU A 457 26.59 -24.00 7.39
C LEU A 457 27.81 -23.99 6.44
N PRO A 458 27.97 -24.97 5.54
CA PRO A 458 29.08 -24.98 4.58
C PRO A 458 29.20 -23.65 3.82
N GLY A 459 30.38 -23.05 3.81
CA GLY A 459 30.62 -21.73 3.22
C GLY A 459 30.15 -20.54 4.07
N GLY A 460 29.44 -20.78 5.18
CA GLY A 460 29.03 -19.75 6.14
C GLY A 460 27.84 -18.91 5.70
N TYR A 461 27.10 -19.29 4.65
CA TYR A 461 25.88 -18.62 4.18
C TYR A 461 24.93 -19.62 3.54
N GLY A 462 23.68 -19.22 3.33
CA GLY A 462 22.61 -20.10 2.83
C GLY A 462 21.27 -19.36 2.77
N HIS A 463 20.18 -20.04 3.09
CA HIS A 463 18.87 -19.41 3.26
C HIS A 463 18.02 -20.12 4.31
N VAL A 464 17.04 -19.39 4.84
CA VAL A 464 15.99 -19.93 5.71
C VAL A 464 14.66 -19.86 4.98
N GLU A 465 13.85 -20.90 5.12
CA GLU A 465 12.50 -20.97 4.58
C GLU A 465 11.51 -21.04 5.73
N LEU A 466 10.56 -20.10 5.79
CA LEU A 466 9.35 -20.28 6.56
C LEU A 466 8.34 -21.08 5.72
N VAL A 467 7.81 -22.14 6.31
CA VAL A 467 6.78 -23.01 5.71
C VAL A 467 5.66 -23.26 6.71
N TYR A 468 4.47 -23.53 6.23
CA TYR A 468 3.39 -24.03 7.09
C TYR A 468 3.77 -25.43 7.65
N ASP A 469 3.61 -25.62 8.96
CA ASP A 469 3.85 -26.89 9.65
C ASP A 469 2.69 -27.23 10.58
N PHE A 470 1.85 -28.18 10.15
CA PHE A 470 0.62 -28.56 10.83
C PHE A 470 0.80 -29.70 11.84
N ALA A 471 2.04 -30.04 12.24
CA ALA A 471 2.31 -31.11 13.20
C ALA A 471 1.57 -30.91 14.54
N ASP A 472 1.44 -29.66 14.98
CA ASP A 472 0.72 -29.26 16.20
C ASP A 472 -0.71 -28.73 15.92
N GLY A 473 -1.26 -29.07 14.75
CA GLY A 473 -2.56 -28.58 14.28
C GLY A 473 -2.55 -27.09 13.93
N GLY A 474 -3.74 -26.47 13.92
CA GLY A 474 -3.94 -25.08 13.50
C GLY A 474 -4.36 -24.93 12.05
N ASP A 475 -4.68 -23.69 11.68
CA ASP A 475 -5.21 -23.33 10.37
C ASP A 475 -4.27 -22.40 9.60
N ALA A 476 -4.42 -22.36 8.29
CA ALA A 476 -3.69 -21.47 7.39
C ALA A 476 -4.63 -20.83 6.37
N ASP A 477 -4.26 -19.65 5.88
CA ASP A 477 -5.05 -18.86 4.90
C ASP A 477 -4.28 -18.57 3.59
N GLY A 478 -3.06 -19.12 3.46
CA GLY A 478 -2.20 -18.94 2.29
C GLY A 478 -1.39 -17.64 2.31
N TRP A 479 -1.38 -16.91 3.42
CA TRP A 479 -0.70 -15.62 3.55
C TRP A 479 0.40 -15.63 4.61
N LEU A 480 1.28 -16.64 4.54
CA LEU A 480 2.42 -16.79 5.46
C LEU A 480 3.40 -15.62 5.27
N HIS A 481 3.77 -14.95 6.36
CA HIS A 481 4.65 -13.79 6.36
C HIS A 481 5.63 -13.85 7.54
N GLY A 482 6.67 -13.02 7.46
CA GLY A 482 7.59 -12.81 8.56
C GLY A 482 8.43 -11.55 8.39
N LEU A 483 8.93 -11.05 9.51
CA LEU A 483 9.96 -10.04 9.59
C LEU A 483 11.33 -10.72 9.73
N PHE A 484 12.26 -10.34 8.88
CA PHE A 484 13.65 -10.78 8.92
C PHE A 484 14.53 -9.58 9.23
N ARG A 485 15.41 -9.74 10.23
CA ARG A 485 16.37 -8.70 10.64
C ARG A 485 17.78 -9.20 10.41
N TYR A 486 18.57 -8.38 9.72
CA TYR A 486 20.00 -8.59 9.52
C TYR A 486 20.77 -7.52 10.28
N ARG A 487 21.77 -7.93 11.06
CA ARG A 487 22.65 -7.00 11.78
C ARG A 487 24.10 -7.32 11.49
N GLU A 488 24.82 -6.35 10.95
CA GLU A 488 26.26 -6.43 10.75
C GLU A 488 26.96 -6.34 12.12
N ARG A 489 27.80 -7.31 12.44
CA ARG A 489 28.33 -7.53 13.79
C ARG A 489 29.34 -6.49 14.23
N ALA A 490 30.16 -5.98 13.33
CA ALA A 490 31.24 -5.05 13.67
C ALA A 490 30.72 -3.63 13.91
N THR A 491 29.76 -3.21 13.09
CA THR A 491 29.22 -1.85 13.07
C THR A 491 27.91 -1.72 13.84
N GLY A 492 27.19 -2.83 14.02
CA GLY A 492 25.82 -2.84 14.54
C GLY A 492 24.77 -2.36 13.54
N HIS A 493 25.14 -2.12 12.28
CA HIS A 493 24.23 -1.63 11.26
C HIS A 493 23.17 -2.69 10.91
N GLY A 494 21.91 -2.27 10.82
CA GLY A 494 20.77 -3.19 10.68
C GLY A 494 19.99 -2.97 9.38
N ALA A 495 19.31 -4.02 8.92
CA ALA A 495 18.30 -3.94 7.88
C ALA A 495 17.13 -4.87 8.21
N ASP A 496 15.91 -4.37 8.05
CA ASP A 496 14.68 -5.12 8.27
C ASP A 496 14.00 -5.35 6.92
N THR A 497 13.59 -6.58 6.63
CA THR A 497 12.79 -6.92 5.45
C THR A 497 11.60 -7.77 5.84
N SER A 498 10.50 -7.61 5.11
CA SER A 498 9.29 -8.40 5.30
C SER A 498 8.68 -8.72 3.93
N PHE A 499 8.26 -9.97 3.75
CA PHE A 499 7.68 -10.44 2.50
C PHE A 499 6.69 -11.57 2.76
N GLY A 500 5.85 -11.85 1.77
CA GLY A 500 4.85 -12.91 1.80
C GLY A 500 5.33 -14.19 1.14
N ALA A 501 4.82 -15.32 1.60
CA ALA A 501 5.06 -16.61 0.98
C ALA A 501 4.36 -16.70 -0.38
N HIS A 502 4.99 -17.40 -1.32
CA HIS A 502 4.38 -17.76 -2.59
C HIS A 502 4.55 -19.25 -2.84
N ILE A 503 3.75 -19.77 -3.76
CA ILE A 503 4.01 -21.07 -4.40
C ILE A 503 4.84 -20.76 -5.65
N PHE A 504 6.11 -21.14 -5.62
CA PHE A 504 7.07 -20.79 -6.67
C PHE A 504 7.20 -21.91 -7.71
N ASN A 505 7.31 -21.51 -8.99
CA ASN A 505 7.75 -22.37 -10.10
C ASN A 505 6.95 -23.69 -10.26
N ALA A 506 5.64 -23.66 -10.00
CA ALA A 506 4.75 -24.80 -10.19
C ALA A 506 3.90 -24.66 -11.46
N ALA A 507 3.62 -25.78 -12.13
CA ALA A 507 2.63 -25.84 -13.21
C ALA A 507 1.18 -25.89 -12.68
N LEU A 508 1.03 -26.20 -11.40
CA LEU A 508 -0.25 -26.25 -10.69
C LEU A 508 -0.48 -24.92 -9.99
N THR A 509 -1.73 -24.52 -9.88
CA THR A 509 -2.14 -23.33 -9.14
C THR A 509 -3.09 -23.69 -8.01
N TYR A 510 -3.06 -22.90 -6.95
CA TYR A 510 -4.02 -23.00 -5.87
C TYR A 510 -4.78 -21.68 -5.68
N ARG A 511 -6.09 -21.71 -5.97
CA ARG A 511 -7.00 -20.56 -5.88
C ARG A 511 -6.43 -19.31 -6.57
N ASN A 512 -6.52 -18.17 -5.89
CA ASN A 512 -6.01 -16.87 -6.28
C ASN A 512 -4.65 -16.63 -5.59
N GLU A 513 -3.77 -17.64 -5.49
CA GLU A 513 -2.33 -17.41 -5.25
C GLU A 513 -1.93 -16.08 -5.88
N PRO A 514 -1.20 -15.18 -5.19
CA PRO A 514 -0.92 -13.85 -5.70
C PRO A 514 -0.21 -13.93 -7.06
N GLN A 515 -1.01 -14.03 -8.12
CA GLN A 515 -0.63 -13.96 -9.50
C GLN A 515 -0.24 -12.51 -9.64
N SER A 516 1.06 -12.26 -9.63
CA SER A 516 1.57 -10.91 -9.66
C SER A 516 1.21 -10.30 -11.04
N TYR A 517 0.09 -9.58 -11.05
CA TYR A 517 -0.18 -8.37 -11.84
C TYR A 517 -0.71 -8.44 -13.28
N SER A 518 -1.22 -9.57 -13.78
CA SER A 518 -2.34 -9.61 -14.77
C SER A 518 -2.52 -11.01 -15.38
N GLY A 519 -3.78 -11.45 -15.52
CA GLY A 519 -4.16 -12.62 -16.32
C GLY A 519 -4.17 -13.97 -15.58
N PRO A 520 -4.67 -15.05 -16.22
CA PRO A 520 -4.65 -16.39 -15.64
C PRO A 520 -3.22 -16.93 -15.53
N ALA A 521 -3.03 -17.94 -14.69
CA ALA A 521 -1.77 -18.65 -14.55
C ALA A 521 -1.16 -19.05 -15.92
N PRO A 522 0.17 -18.99 -16.09
CA PRO A 522 1.20 -18.98 -15.04
C PRO A 522 1.57 -17.62 -14.42
N GLY A 523 0.95 -16.50 -14.81
CA GLY A 523 0.87 -15.20 -14.08
C GLY A 523 2.11 -14.60 -13.37
N LEU A 524 3.31 -15.11 -13.63
CA LEU A 524 4.61 -14.65 -13.17
C LEU A 524 5.59 -14.91 -14.32
N SER A 525 5.90 -13.88 -15.12
CA SER A 525 7.21 -13.88 -15.77
C SER A 525 8.20 -13.48 -14.67
N THR A 526 8.97 -14.43 -14.16
CA THR A 526 10.00 -14.26 -13.13
C THR A 526 11.17 -13.34 -13.56
N ARG A 527 11.00 -12.51 -14.60
CA ARG A 527 11.98 -11.49 -15.01
C ARG A 527 12.13 -10.32 -14.02
N LEU A 528 11.48 -10.40 -12.86
CA LEU A 528 11.57 -9.40 -11.80
C LEU A 528 12.69 -9.66 -10.78
N PHE A 529 13.57 -10.64 -11.05
CA PHE A 529 14.93 -10.68 -10.50
C PHE A 529 15.93 -11.15 -11.56
#